data_AF-A0A7S3FVE4-F1
#
_entry.id   AF-A0A7S3FVE4-F1
#
_cell.length_a   1.000
_cell.length_b   1.000
_cell.length_c   1.000
_cell.angle_alpha   90.00
_cell.angle_beta   90.00
_cell.angle_gamma   90.00
#
_symmetry.space_group_name_H-M   'P 1'
#
loop_
_entity.id
_entity.type
_entity.pdbx_description
1 polymer ?
#
loop_
_entity_poly.entity_id
_entity_poly.type
_entity_poly.pdbx_seq_one_letter_code
_entity_poly.pdbx_strand_id
1 'polypeptide(L)'
;QNWLAMEGSIGGSGGGGDGQDHQHHPGCGCAEEHKNSDPFGLDLFELIDLNAINCFNERKSGMAKNVIRPIAEKLNFEKGPLKSGYGQDMVVVIPFTCEVRVKSICLIGGDDGEAPSTLKLYKNEEAVDISIQ
;
A
#
# COMPACT_ATOMS: atom_id res chain seq x y z
N GLN A 1 10.58 6.46 17.34
CA GLN A 1 9.82 6.99 16.19
C GLN A 1 9.45 5.78 15.35
N ASN A 2 8.16 5.54 15.12
CA ASN A 2 7.68 4.26 14.59
C ASN A 2 7.11 4.49 13.19
N TRP A 3 7.71 3.85 12.21
CA TRP A 3 7.40 4.01 10.80
C TRP A 3 7.37 2.62 10.16
N LEU A 4 6.66 2.49 9.05
CA LEU A 4 6.43 1.24 8.33
C LEU A 4 7.05 1.33 6.93
N ALA A 5 8.03 0.49 6.59
CA ALA A 5 8.48 0.32 5.20
C ALA A 5 7.73 -0.83 4.52
N MET A 6 7.25 -0.58 3.30
CA MET A 6 6.69 -1.60 2.41
C MET A 6 7.57 -1.74 1.18
N GLU A 7 8.18 -2.91 0.96
CA GLU A 7 8.80 -3.28 -0.32
C GLU A 7 7.78 -4.03 -1.18
N GLY A 8 7.48 -3.54 -2.39
CA GLY A 8 6.57 -4.21 -3.34
C GLY A 8 7.31 -4.69 -4.59
N SER A 9 7.33 -5.99 -4.91
CA SER A 9 7.89 -6.50 -6.18
C SER A 9 6.78 -6.90 -7.15
N ILE A 10 6.80 -6.42 -8.40
CA ILE A 10 5.76 -6.70 -9.43
C ILE A 10 6.20 -7.82 -10.39
N GLY A 11 5.92 -9.08 -10.08
CA GLY A 11 6.28 -10.22 -10.93
C GLY A 11 5.35 -10.37 -12.14
N GLY A 12 5.91 -10.31 -13.36
CA GLY A 12 5.24 -10.75 -14.58
C GLY A 12 5.63 -12.19 -14.92
N SER A 13 4.67 -13.13 -14.87
CA SER A 13 4.85 -14.48 -15.42
C SER A 13 3.50 -15.10 -15.75
N GLY A 14 3.25 -15.34 -17.04
CA GLY A 14 2.11 -16.13 -17.50
C GLY A 14 2.29 -17.61 -17.19
N GLY A 15 1.18 -18.30 -16.90
CA GLY A 15 1.10 -19.75 -16.93
C GLY A 15 0.20 -20.39 -15.85
N GLY A 16 -1.09 -20.52 -16.17
CA GLY A 16 -1.96 -21.65 -15.78
C GLY A 16 -2.22 -21.95 -14.30
N GLY A 17 -3.40 -21.55 -13.81
CA GLY A 17 -4.02 -22.05 -12.59
C GLY A 17 -5.12 -21.11 -12.13
N ASP A 18 -6.32 -21.64 -11.86
CA ASP A 18 -7.57 -20.94 -11.56
C ASP A 18 -7.50 -19.94 -10.40
N GLY A 19 -6.89 -18.77 -10.63
CA GLY A 19 -6.92 -17.61 -9.75
C GLY A 19 -7.84 -16.56 -10.36
N GLN A 20 -9.00 -16.36 -9.76
CA GLN A 20 -9.93 -15.31 -10.17
C GLN A 20 -9.28 -13.94 -9.95
N ASP A 21 -8.84 -13.34 -11.05
CA ASP A 21 -8.49 -11.93 -11.16
C ASP A 21 -9.74 -11.12 -10.80
N HIS A 22 -9.83 -10.64 -9.56
CA HIS A 22 -11.03 -9.97 -9.06
C HIS A 22 -10.90 -8.47 -9.30
N GLN A 23 -11.63 -8.00 -10.31
CA GLN A 23 -11.68 -6.59 -10.67
C GLN A 23 -12.46 -5.80 -9.61
N HIS A 24 -11.84 -4.77 -9.04
CA HIS A 24 -12.50 -3.87 -8.10
C HIS A 24 -13.30 -2.80 -8.85
N HIS A 25 -14.55 -3.12 -9.21
CA HIS A 25 -15.50 -2.15 -9.76
C HIS A 25 -16.24 -1.38 -8.65
N PRO A 26 -16.85 -0.21 -8.95
CA PRO A 26 -17.80 0.43 -8.05
C PRO A 26 -18.91 -0.57 -7.66
N GLY A 27 -19.04 -0.86 -6.36
CA GLY A 27 -19.96 -1.89 -5.84
C GLY A 27 -19.33 -3.25 -5.52
N CYS A 28 -18.01 -3.43 -5.68
CA CYS A 28 -17.29 -4.57 -5.07
C CYS A 28 -17.52 -4.52 -3.55
N GLY A 29 -18.15 -5.55 -2.98
CA GLY A 29 -18.46 -5.67 -1.54
C GLY A 29 -17.22 -5.72 -0.62
N CYS A 30 -16.05 -5.54 -1.21
CA CYS A 30 -14.71 -5.59 -0.67
C CYS A 30 -14.48 -4.55 0.45
N ALA A 31 -15.18 -3.40 0.39
CA ALA A 31 -15.20 -2.43 1.49
C ALA A 31 -15.99 -2.91 2.71
N GLU A 32 -17.09 -3.65 2.48
CA GLU A 32 -17.92 -4.23 3.55
C GLU A 32 -17.26 -5.49 4.14
N GLU A 33 -16.58 -6.31 3.33
CA GLU A 33 -15.72 -7.40 3.82
C GLU A 33 -14.59 -6.89 4.72
N HIS A 34 -13.96 -5.76 4.37
CA HIS A 34 -12.93 -5.17 5.22
C HIS A 34 -13.46 -4.76 6.59
N LYS A 35 -14.64 -4.12 6.64
CA LYS A 35 -15.33 -3.79 7.91
C LYS A 35 -15.69 -5.04 8.72
N ASN A 36 -16.11 -6.11 8.05
CA ASN A 36 -16.46 -7.37 8.71
C ASN A 36 -15.25 -8.19 9.17
N SER A 37 -14.06 -7.95 8.59
CA SER A 37 -12.82 -8.67 8.95
C SER A 37 -12.22 -8.21 10.28
N ASP A 38 -12.42 -6.94 10.66
CA ASP A 38 -12.08 -6.39 11.97
C ASP A 38 -13.19 -5.42 12.43
N PRO A 39 -14.33 -5.93 12.93
CA PRO A 39 -15.47 -5.10 13.32
C PRO A 39 -15.17 -4.15 14.49
N PHE A 40 -14.01 -4.31 15.15
CA PHE A 40 -13.48 -3.42 16.18
C PHE A 40 -12.16 -2.77 15.76
N GLY A 41 -11.80 -2.88 14.49
CA GLY A 41 -10.57 -2.35 13.91
C GLY A 41 -10.62 -0.84 13.83
N LEU A 42 -9.58 -0.20 14.35
CA LEU A 42 -9.37 1.23 14.17
C LEU A 42 -8.64 1.46 12.85
N ASP A 43 -9.22 2.27 11.97
CA ASP A 43 -8.49 2.81 10.82
C ASP A 43 -7.37 3.71 11.33
N LEU A 44 -6.11 3.34 11.06
CA LEU A 44 -4.94 4.07 11.54
C LEU A 44 -4.66 5.34 10.70
N PHE A 45 -5.45 5.64 9.67
CA PHE A 45 -5.24 6.77 8.78
C PHE A 45 -5.04 8.10 9.51
N GLU A 46 -5.86 8.39 10.54
CA GLU A 46 -5.75 9.64 11.32
C GLU A 46 -4.45 9.75 12.13
N LEU A 47 -3.78 8.62 12.36
CA LEU A 47 -2.53 8.56 13.10
C LEU A 47 -1.30 8.64 12.19
N ILE A 48 -1.47 8.73 10.87
CA ILE A 48 -0.38 8.85 9.90
C ILE A 48 -0.01 10.32 9.71
N ASP A 49 1.29 10.64 9.77
CA ASP A 49 1.79 11.96 9.34
C ASP A 49 1.94 11.98 7.81
N LEU A 50 0.89 12.42 7.13
CA LEU A 50 0.83 12.48 5.66
C LEU A 50 1.91 13.38 5.03
N ASN A 51 2.40 14.39 5.77
CA ASN A 51 3.40 15.32 5.27
C ASN A 51 4.81 14.73 5.31
N ALA A 52 5.03 13.77 6.21
CA ALA A 52 6.30 13.07 6.37
C ALA A 52 6.36 11.73 5.61
N ILE A 53 5.32 11.37 4.84
CA ILE A 53 5.36 10.23 3.93
C ILE A 53 6.48 10.45 2.91
N ASN A 54 7.33 9.43 2.76
CA ASN A 54 8.38 9.39 1.76
C ASN A 54 8.26 8.12 0.92
N CYS A 55 8.72 8.17 -0.33
CA CYS A 55 8.77 6.99 -1.18
C CYS A 55 10.05 6.98 -2.01
N PHE A 56 10.80 5.89 -1.88
CA PHE A 56 11.96 5.62 -2.71
C PHE A 56 11.52 4.93 -4.00
N ASN A 57 12.10 5.37 -5.11
CA ASN A 57 11.80 4.90 -6.46
C ASN A 57 10.35 5.17 -6.92
N GLU A 58 9.71 6.25 -6.47
CA GLU A 58 8.45 6.70 -7.10
C GLU A 58 8.73 7.34 -8.47
N ARG A 59 7.90 7.03 -9.46
CA ARG A 59 8.02 7.57 -10.82
C ARG A 59 7.80 9.08 -10.89
N LYS A 60 6.86 9.56 -10.09
CA LYS A 60 6.50 10.97 -9.99
C LYS A 60 6.55 11.34 -8.52
N SER A 61 7.36 12.36 -8.22
CA SER A 61 7.59 12.76 -6.83
C SER A 61 6.29 13.19 -6.13
N GLY A 62 6.14 12.78 -4.88
CA GLY A 62 5.02 13.11 -4.01
C GLY A 62 3.72 12.40 -4.37
N MET A 63 3.77 11.28 -5.11
CA MET A 63 2.56 10.49 -5.40
C MET A 63 2.20 9.56 -4.24
N ALA A 64 3.15 9.16 -3.40
CA ALA A 64 2.89 8.20 -2.31
C ALA A 64 1.80 8.68 -1.33
N LYS A 65 1.77 9.97 -0.99
CA LYS A 65 0.72 10.55 -0.15
C LYS A 65 -0.69 10.50 -0.78
N ASN A 66 -0.79 10.40 -2.11
CA ASN A 66 -2.09 10.36 -2.79
C ASN A 66 -2.76 8.98 -2.69
N VAL A 67 -1.97 7.92 -2.47
CA VAL A 67 -2.48 6.55 -2.39
C VAL A 67 -2.79 6.11 -0.95
N ILE A 68 -2.23 6.79 0.06
CA ILE A 68 -2.63 6.62 1.47
C ILE A 68 -3.92 7.39 1.72
N ARG A 69 -5.01 6.66 1.99
CA ARG A 69 -6.39 7.19 2.05
C ARG A 69 -7.21 6.52 3.14
N PRO A 70 -8.22 7.21 3.71
CA PRO A 70 -9.21 6.59 4.59
C PRO A 70 -9.92 5.43 3.90
N ILE A 71 -10.41 4.45 4.67
CA ILE A 71 -11.13 3.28 4.11
C ILE A 71 -12.25 3.68 3.13
N ALA A 72 -13.02 4.73 3.43
CA ALA A 72 -14.13 5.20 2.59
C ALA A 72 -13.68 5.71 1.20
N GLU A 73 -12.43 6.16 1.07
CA GLU A 73 -11.88 6.72 -0.17
C GLU A 73 -10.93 5.76 -0.89
N LYS A 74 -10.70 4.54 -0.37
CA LYS A 74 -9.73 3.59 -0.94
C LYS A 74 -10.05 3.19 -2.39
N LEU A 75 -11.32 3.22 -2.78
CA LEU A 75 -11.77 2.96 -4.16
C LEU A 75 -11.87 4.22 -5.04
N ASN A 76 -11.47 5.40 -4.55
CA ASN A 76 -11.43 6.62 -5.38
C ASN A 76 -10.06 6.77 -6.09
N PHE A 77 -10.00 6.40 -7.37
CA PHE A 77 -8.77 6.42 -8.17
C PHE A 77 -8.46 7.75 -8.88
N GLU A 78 -9.19 8.83 -8.60
CA GLU A 78 -9.04 10.13 -9.30
C GLU A 78 -7.62 10.72 -9.20
N LYS A 79 -6.93 10.49 -8.07
CA LYS A 79 -5.56 11.00 -7.85
C LYS A 79 -4.47 10.16 -8.55
N GLY A 80 -4.86 9.07 -9.22
CA GLY A 80 -3.97 8.16 -9.93
C GLY A 80 -3.19 7.20 -9.04
N PRO A 81 -2.57 6.15 -9.63
CA PRO A 81 -1.78 5.16 -8.90
C PRO A 81 -0.37 5.65 -8.59
N LEU A 82 0.25 5.07 -7.56
CA LEU A 82 1.69 5.15 -7.33
C LEU A 82 2.39 4.13 -8.24
N LYS A 83 3.41 4.57 -8.98
CA LYS A 83 4.19 3.72 -9.90
C LYS A 83 5.67 3.81 -9.60
N SER A 84 6.42 2.73 -9.85
CA SER A 84 7.87 2.72 -9.72
C SER A 84 8.53 3.53 -10.84
N GLY A 85 9.63 4.22 -10.52
CA GLY A 85 10.38 5.02 -11.48
C GLY A 85 11.32 4.19 -12.34
N TYR A 86 11.92 3.16 -11.76
CA TYR A 86 12.84 2.24 -12.43
C TYR A 86 12.67 0.81 -11.91
N GLY A 87 12.58 -0.18 -12.79
CA GLY A 87 12.35 -1.56 -12.38
C GLY A 87 11.01 -1.73 -11.64
N GLN A 88 10.98 -2.70 -10.74
CA GLN A 88 9.74 -3.23 -10.16
C GLN A 88 9.55 -2.87 -8.70
N ASP A 89 10.64 -2.66 -7.97
CA ASP A 89 10.61 -2.50 -6.53
C ASP A 89 10.43 -1.03 -6.13
N MET A 90 9.71 -0.75 -5.06
CA MET A 90 9.66 0.57 -4.44
C MET A 90 9.54 0.44 -2.94
N VAL A 91 9.92 1.49 -2.21
CA VAL A 91 9.79 1.52 -0.75
C VAL A 91 8.97 2.71 -0.32
N VAL A 92 7.88 2.48 0.41
CA VAL A 92 7.04 3.54 0.99
C VAL A 92 7.28 3.59 2.49
N VAL A 93 7.64 4.76 3.00
CA VAL A 93 7.84 5.06 4.42
C VAL A 93 6.61 5.77 4.96
N ILE A 94 5.92 5.13 5.90
CA ILE A 94 4.69 5.65 6.53
C ILE A 94 4.97 5.95 8.01
N PRO A 95 5.17 7.22 8.39
CA PRO A 95 5.36 7.61 9.77
C PRO A 95 4.03 7.74 10.53
N PHE A 96 3.99 7.22 11.76
CA PHE A 96 2.89 7.44 12.68
C PHE A 96 3.21 8.56 13.67
N THR A 97 2.20 9.35 14.02
CA THR A 97 2.30 10.46 14.99
C THR A 97 2.38 9.98 16.45
N CYS A 98 2.04 8.73 16.69
CA CYS A 98 2.13 8.07 17.99
C CYS A 98 2.52 6.59 17.86
N GLU A 99 2.74 5.92 18.98
CA GLU A 99 2.97 4.48 18.98
C GLU A 99 1.66 3.74 18.63
N VAL A 100 1.72 2.91 17.59
CA VAL A 100 0.60 2.10 17.14
C VAL A 100 0.99 0.63 17.03
N ARG A 101 -0.01 -0.25 17.13
CA ARG A 101 0.14 -1.66 16.80
C ARG A 101 -0.61 -1.96 15.50
N VAL A 102 0.13 -2.17 14.43
CA VAL A 102 -0.43 -2.57 13.13
C VAL A 102 -0.88 -4.03 13.22
N LYS A 103 -2.16 -4.29 12.95
CA LYS A 103 -2.74 -5.64 12.92
C LYS A 103 -2.89 -6.17 11.51
N SER A 104 -3.31 -5.31 10.59
CA SER A 104 -3.60 -5.64 9.20
C SER A 104 -3.19 -4.48 8.29
N ILE A 105 -2.97 -4.81 7.02
CA ILE A 105 -2.67 -3.86 5.95
C ILE A 105 -3.68 -4.12 4.83
N CYS A 106 -4.26 -3.04 4.31
CA CYS A 106 -5.14 -3.07 3.14
C CYS A 106 -4.42 -2.38 1.99
N LEU A 107 -4.07 -3.17 0.97
CA LEU A 107 -3.38 -2.73 -0.23
C LEU A 107 -4.26 -2.99 -1.45
N ILE A 108 -4.32 -2.02 -2.36
CA ILE A 108 -4.99 -2.15 -3.65
C ILE A 108 -3.91 -2.02 -4.72
N GLY A 109 -3.69 -3.09 -5.47
CA GLY A 109 -2.77 -3.12 -6.60
C GLY A 109 -3.41 -2.59 -7.89
N GLY A 110 -2.58 -2.36 -8.91
CA GLY A 110 -3.07 -2.11 -10.26
C GLY A 110 -3.45 -3.40 -10.98
N ASP A 111 -4.24 -3.29 -12.04
CA ASP A 111 -4.62 -4.41 -12.89
C ASP A 111 -3.45 -4.84 -13.81
N ASP A 112 -3.68 -5.85 -14.66
CA ASP A 112 -2.75 -6.29 -15.71
C ASP A 112 -1.33 -6.66 -15.21
N GLY A 113 -1.24 -7.21 -14.00
CA GLY A 113 0.04 -7.61 -13.39
C GLY A 113 0.87 -6.44 -12.83
N GLU A 114 0.29 -5.24 -12.72
CA GLU A 114 0.92 -4.11 -12.01
C GLU A 114 0.72 -4.17 -10.49
N ALA A 115 -0.02 -5.16 -9.98
CA ALA A 115 -0.16 -5.40 -8.54
C ALA A 115 1.12 -5.98 -7.93
N PRO A 116 1.54 -5.52 -6.73
CA PRO A 116 2.71 -6.08 -6.06
C PRO A 116 2.45 -7.54 -5.66
N SER A 117 3.32 -8.43 -6.13
CA SER A 117 3.30 -9.86 -5.83
C SER A 117 3.95 -10.22 -4.50
N THR A 118 4.79 -9.34 -3.95
CA THR A 118 5.46 -9.53 -2.66
C THR A 118 5.41 -8.23 -1.90
N LEU A 119 5.06 -8.30 -0.60
CA LEU A 119 5.12 -7.17 0.31
C LEU A 119 6.00 -7.52 1.51
N LYS A 120 7.09 -6.78 1.74
CA LYS A 120 7.88 -6.89 2.97
C LYS A 120 7.62 -5.71 3.88
N LEU A 121 7.59 -5.98 5.19
CA LEU A 121 7.19 -5.01 6.19
C LEU A 121 8.29 -4.83 7.25
N TYR A 122 8.77 -3.60 7.39
CA TYR A 122 9.77 -3.25 8.41
C TYR A 122 9.21 -2.20 9.35
N LYS A 123 9.62 -2.26 10.63
CA LYS A 123 9.24 -1.29 11.65
C LYS A 123 10.49 -0.75 12.34
N ASN A 124 10.50 0.54 12.68
CA ASN A 124 11.51 1.20 13.52
C ASN A 124 12.99 1.32 13.04
N GLU A 125 13.43 0.74 11.91
CA GLU A 125 14.55 1.14 11.01
C GLU A 125 14.68 2.62 10.56
N GLU A 126 15.80 3.24 10.87
CA GLU A 126 16.06 4.62 10.46
C GLU A 126 16.73 4.71 9.06
N ALA A 127 17.33 3.63 8.60
CA ALA A 127 18.07 3.55 7.32
C ALA A 127 17.25 2.82 6.26
N VAL A 128 16.30 3.53 5.66
CA VAL A 128 15.40 2.97 4.65
C VAL A 128 15.85 3.41 3.26
N ASP A 129 16.09 2.45 2.38
CA ASP A 129 16.26 2.67 0.94
C ASP A 129 15.77 1.45 0.14
N ILE A 130 15.97 1.46 -1.18
CA ILE A 130 15.54 0.39 -2.09
C ILE A 130 16.25 -0.95 -1.87
N SER A 131 17.38 -0.95 -1.15
CA SER A 131 18.18 -2.14 -0.84
C SER A 131 17.88 -2.75 0.54
N ILE A 132 16.86 -2.24 1.23
CA ILE A 132 16.42 -2.77 2.52
C ILE A 132 16.11 -4.28 2.41
N GLN A 133 16.67 -5.08 3.33
CA GLN A 133 16.63 -6.55 3.33
C GLN A 133 15.81 -7.13 4.47
#